data_AF-A0AAW2VHP9-F1
#
_entry.id   AF-A0AAW2VHP9-F1
#
_cell.length_a   1.000
_cell.length_b   1.000
_cell.length_c   1.000
_cell.angle_alpha   90.00
_cell.angle_beta   90.00
_cell.angle_gamma   90.00
#
_symmetry.space_group_name_H-M   'P 1'
#
loop_
_entity.id
_entity.type
_entity.pdbx_description
1 polymer ?
#
loop_
_entity_poly.entity_id
_entity_poly.type
_entity_poly.pdbx_seq_one_letter_code
_entity_poly.pdbx_strand_id
1 'polypeptide(L)'
;MAGAKKAPLTTSNNANIPPPETTNAGAGAGKKTIEQTYQKKTQLEHILLRPDTYIGSIEKHTQTLWVYEDEQMVQKSITYVPGLYKIFDEILVNAADNKQRDPKMDSVKVTIDVESNSISVYNNGDGVPVEIHQEEGFMCRN
;
A
#
# COMPACT_ATOMS: atom_id res chain seq x y z
N MET A 1 -22.26 19.07 39.45
CA MET A 1 -22.28 18.67 38.02
C MET A 1 -21.87 19.86 37.18
N ALA A 2 -20.74 19.78 36.47
CA ALA A 2 -20.43 20.50 35.22
C ALA A 2 -19.06 19.99 34.74
N GLY A 3 -19.01 19.50 33.50
CA GLY A 3 -17.94 18.65 32.97
C GLY A 3 -16.64 19.37 32.64
N ALA A 4 -15.52 18.66 32.85
CA ALA A 4 -14.22 19.07 32.33
C ALA A 4 -14.20 18.89 30.81
N LYS A 5 -14.15 20.00 30.07
CA LYS A 5 -13.86 20.01 28.63
C LYS A 5 -12.42 19.56 28.42
N LYS A 6 -12.23 18.42 27.75
CA LYS A 6 -10.92 17.91 27.33
C LYS A 6 -10.38 18.84 26.23
N ALA A 7 -9.26 19.51 26.48
CA ALA A 7 -8.60 20.34 25.48
C ALA A 7 -8.04 19.46 24.33
N PRO A 8 -8.07 19.92 23.07
CA PRO A 8 -7.51 19.17 21.95
C PRO A 8 -5.98 19.12 22.05
N LEU A 9 -5.39 17.99 21.66
CA LEU A 9 -3.94 17.81 21.59
C LEU A 9 -3.37 18.81 20.58
N THR A 10 -2.60 19.77 21.08
CA THR A 10 -1.91 20.76 20.26
C THR A 10 -0.66 20.16 19.64
N THR A 11 -0.45 20.47 18.36
CA THR A 11 0.74 20.13 17.58
C THR A 11 1.96 20.87 18.15
N SER A 12 2.91 20.13 18.73
CA SER A 12 4.14 20.70 19.25
C SER A 12 5.11 21.03 18.11
N ASN A 13 5.10 22.28 17.66
CA ASN A 13 6.27 22.90 17.03
C ASN A 13 7.32 23.19 18.12
N ASN A 14 8.58 22.87 17.80
CA ASN A 14 9.81 22.99 18.61
C ASN A 14 9.83 24.08 19.69
N ALA A 15 10.07 23.68 20.94
CA ALA A 15 10.83 24.47 21.92
C ALA A 15 11.39 23.58 23.06
N ASN A 16 12.67 23.85 23.40
CA ASN A 16 13.46 23.45 24.58
C ASN A 16 14.22 22.09 24.58
N ILE A 17 15.48 22.20 24.17
CA ILE A 17 16.66 21.43 24.63
C ILE A 17 17.11 22.09 25.97
N PRO A 18 17.61 21.39 27.03
CA PRO A 18 18.71 20.40 26.95
C PRO A 18 18.62 19.13 27.82
N PRO A 19 19.26 18.00 27.40
CA PRO A 19 19.67 16.93 28.30
C PRO A 19 21.10 17.15 28.85
N PRO A 20 21.46 16.48 29.95
CA PRO A 20 22.52 16.88 30.89
C PRO A 20 23.93 16.42 30.50
N GLU A 21 24.94 17.11 31.04
CA GLU A 21 26.35 16.72 30.99
C GLU A 21 26.73 15.66 32.05
N THR A 22 27.74 14.86 31.69
CA THR A 22 28.64 13.98 32.48
C THR A 22 28.10 12.59 32.92
N THR A 23 28.85 11.47 32.94
CA THR A 23 30.24 11.07 32.61
C THR A 23 30.33 9.53 32.54
N ASN A 24 31.37 9.02 31.86
CA ASN A 24 32.09 7.74 32.02
C ASN A 24 31.50 6.37 31.56
N ALA A 25 32.20 5.85 30.54
CA ALA A 25 32.79 4.51 30.39
C ALA A 25 31.90 3.24 30.53
N GLY A 26 31.66 2.61 29.38
CA GLY A 26 31.25 1.22 29.26
C GLY A 26 31.04 0.84 27.80
N ALA A 27 31.92 0.01 27.23
CA ALA A 27 31.75 -0.55 25.90
C ALA A 27 30.52 -1.47 25.89
N GLY A 28 29.51 -1.12 25.10
CA GLY A 28 28.29 -1.91 24.92
C GLY A 28 27.20 -1.04 24.30
N ALA A 29 26.84 -1.36 23.05
CA ALA A 29 25.75 -0.78 22.25
C ALA A 29 25.13 0.51 22.81
N GLY A 30 25.59 1.66 22.31
CA GLY A 30 25.09 2.98 22.71
C GLY A 30 23.57 3.00 22.79
N LYS A 31 23.05 3.41 23.95
CA LYS A 31 21.62 3.52 24.22
C LYS A 31 21.00 4.41 23.13
N LYS A 32 20.04 3.86 22.38
CA LYS A 32 19.36 4.61 21.31
C LYS A 32 18.82 5.91 21.87
N THR A 33 18.98 7.00 21.12
CA THR A 33 18.37 8.28 21.51
C THR A 33 16.85 8.17 21.46
N ILE A 34 16.15 9.12 22.08
CA ILE A 34 14.68 9.16 22.08
C ILE A 34 14.18 9.26 20.63
N GLU A 35 14.84 10.06 19.80
CA GLU A 35 14.49 10.28 18.39
C GLU A 35 14.75 9.03 17.53
N GLN A 36 15.76 8.23 17.88
CA GLN A 36 16.00 6.94 17.23
C GLN A 36 14.95 5.91 17.61
N THR A 37 14.39 6.01 18.82
CA THR A 37 13.39 5.08 19.35
C THR A 37 11.98 5.44 18.86
N TYR A 38 11.64 6.73 18.85
CA TYR A 38 10.33 7.24 18.46
C TYR A 38 10.44 8.03 17.17
N GLN A 39 9.98 7.43 16.08
CA GLN A 39 10.04 8.02 14.75
C GLN A 39 8.63 8.24 14.22
N LYS A 40 8.37 9.43 13.69
CA LYS A 40 7.20 9.69 12.85
C LYS A 40 7.52 9.25 11.43
N LYS A 41 6.60 8.54 10.78
CA LYS A 41 6.67 8.16 9.37
C LYS A 41 5.53 8.82 8.60
N THR A 42 5.79 9.22 7.38
CA THR A 42 4.77 9.57 6.41
C THR A 42 4.01 8.31 5.98
N GLN A 43 2.84 8.47 5.37
CA GLN A 43 2.04 7.33 4.91
C GLN A 43 2.77 6.49 3.87
N LEU A 44 3.44 7.13 2.90
CA LEU A 44 4.21 6.43 1.87
C LEU A 44 5.37 5.64 2.49
N GLU A 45 6.12 6.25 3.42
CA GLU A 45 7.18 5.54 4.14
C GLU A 45 6.64 4.35 4.93
N HIS A 46 5.48 4.50 5.58
CA HIS A 46 4.87 3.41 6.33
C HIS A 46 4.45 2.25 5.44
N ILE A 47 3.86 2.52 4.28
CA ILE A 47 3.49 1.50 3.28
C ILE A 47 4.73 0.71 2.84
N LEU A 48 5.82 1.41 2.52
CA LEU A 48 7.07 0.77 2.09
C LEU A 48 7.75 0.00 3.22
N LEU A 49 7.65 0.47 4.47
CA LEU A 49 8.25 -0.19 5.64
C LEU A 49 7.44 -1.36 6.17
N ARG A 50 6.12 -1.37 5.96
CA ARG A 50 5.17 -2.36 6.50
C ARG A 50 4.14 -2.77 5.45
N PRO A 51 4.57 -3.37 4.32
CA PRO A 51 3.66 -3.72 3.22
C PRO A 51 2.64 -4.79 3.60
N ASP A 52 2.94 -5.64 4.59
CA ASP A 52 2.09 -6.78 5.00
C ASP A 52 0.64 -6.40 5.31
N THR A 53 0.40 -5.22 5.88
CA THR A 53 -0.96 -4.75 6.21
C THR A 53 -1.72 -4.17 5.02
N TYR A 54 -1.02 -3.88 3.91
CA TYR A 54 -1.61 -3.25 2.72
C TYR A 54 -1.81 -4.26 1.60
N ILE A 55 -0.76 -5.02 1.26
CA ILE A 55 -0.74 -5.94 0.12
C ILE A 55 -0.52 -7.39 0.53
N GLY A 56 -0.25 -7.65 1.82
CA GLY A 56 0.21 -8.95 2.29
C GLY A 56 1.72 -9.11 2.21
N SER A 57 2.20 -10.33 2.50
CA SER A 57 3.63 -10.59 2.64
C SER A 57 4.40 -10.42 1.33
N ILE A 58 5.60 -9.83 1.43
CA ILE A 58 6.56 -9.71 0.32
C ILE A 58 7.51 -10.92 0.24
N GLU A 59 7.40 -11.85 1.18
CA GLU A 59 8.17 -13.09 1.19
C GLU A 59 7.47 -14.19 0.38
N LYS A 60 8.23 -15.21 -0.04
CA LYS A 60 7.68 -16.37 -0.74
C LYS A 60 6.92 -17.28 0.24
N HIS A 61 5.69 -17.63 -0.11
CA HIS A 61 4.85 -18.57 0.62
C HIS A 61 4.43 -19.71 -0.29
N THR A 62 4.34 -20.91 0.27
CA THR A 62 3.83 -22.09 -0.45
C THR A 62 2.43 -22.39 0.03
N GLN A 63 1.46 -22.39 -0.88
CA GLN A 63 0.06 -22.67 -0.59
C GLN A 63 -0.55 -23.53 -1.69
N THR A 64 -1.46 -24.43 -1.31
CA THR A 64 -2.30 -25.15 -2.27
C THR A 64 -3.39 -24.22 -2.79
N LEU A 65 -3.35 -23.90 -4.09
CA LEU A 65 -4.29 -23.03 -4.78
C LEU A 65 -4.91 -23.74 -5.98
N TRP A 66 -6.07 -23.25 -6.41
CA TRP A 66 -6.68 -23.68 -7.67
C TRP A 66 -6.01 -22.93 -8.83
N VAL A 67 -5.47 -23.70 -9.78
CA VAL A 67 -4.82 -23.19 -11.00
C VAL A 67 -5.58 -23.74 -12.20
N TYR A 68 -5.79 -22.90 -13.21
CA TYR A 68 -6.40 -23.32 -14.48
C TYR A 68 -5.32 -23.85 -15.42
N GLU A 69 -5.43 -25.11 -15.83
CA GLU A 69 -4.50 -25.80 -16.72
C GLU A 69 -5.26 -26.88 -17.49
N ASP A 70 -4.91 -27.14 -18.76
CA ASP A 70 -5.56 -28.16 -19.60
C ASP A 70 -7.10 -28.07 -19.59
N GLU A 71 -7.62 -26.85 -19.69
CA GLU A 71 -9.05 -26.52 -19.69
C GLU A 71 -9.82 -26.85 -18.39
N GLN A 72 -9.11 -27.13 -17.28
CA GLN A 72 -9.71 -27.52 -16.00
C GLN A 72 -9.05 -26.81 -14.80
N MET A 73 -9.79 -26.74 -13.69
CA MET A 73 -9.24 -26.25 -12.42
C MET A 73 -8.59 -27.42 -11.67
N VAL A 74 -7.31 -27.28 -11.33
CA VAL A 74 -6.55 -28.27 -10.55
C VAL A 74 -5.99 -27.65 -9.28
N GLN A 75 -5.97 -28.40 -8.18
CA GLN A 75 -5.29 -27.97 -6.96
C GLN A 75 -3.79 -28.23 -7.08
N LYS A 76 -2.98 -27.19 -6.97
CA LYS A 76 -1.51 -27.28 -7.00
C LYS A 76 -0.91 -26.54 -5.82
N SER A 77 0.15 -27.12 -5.27
CA SER A 77 1.01 -26.42 -4.31
C SER A 77 1.91 -25.46 -5.09
N ILE A 78 1.70 -24.16 -4.90
CA ILE A 78 2.40 -23.09 -5.61
C ILE A 78 3.18 -22.25 -4.60
N THR A 79 4.44 -21.96 -4.93
CA THR A 79 5.27 -21.00 -4.20
C THR A 79 5.23 -19.65 -4.90
N TYR A 80 4.68 -18.62 -4.26
CA TYR A 80 4.52 -17.28 -4.83
C TYR A 80 4.68 -16.18 -3.76
N VAL A 81 4.71 -14.92 -4.20
CA VAL A 81 4.74 -13.75 -3.29
C VAL A 81 3.33 -13.15 -3.21
N PRO A 82 2.64 -13.21 -2.06
CA PRO A 82 1.28 -12.69 -1.91
C PRO A 82 1.13 -11.20 -2.26
N GLY A 83 2.10 -10.37 -1.88
CA GLY A 83 2.11 -8.94 -2.19
C GLY A 83 2.06 -8.66 -3.69
N LEU A 84 2.80 -9.43 -4.49
CA LEU A 84 2.79 -9.30 -5.96
C LEU A 84 1.45 -9.72 -6.55
N TYR A 85 0.88 -10.82 -6.05
CA TYR A 85 -0.46 -11.25 -6.45
C TYR A 85 -1.50 -10.19 -6.13
N LYS A 86 -1.44 -9.57 -4.94
CA LYS A 86 -2.45 -8.62 -4.50
C LYS A 86 -2.43 -7.32 -5.29
N ILE A 87 -1.26 -6.77 -5.63
CA ILE A 87 -1.21 -5.55 -6.44
C ILE A 87 -1.76 -5.77 -7.85
N PHE A 88 -1.63 -6.98 -8.42
CA PHE A 88 -2.27 -7.34 -9.67
C PHE A 88 -3.80 -7.44 -9.51
N ASP A 89 -4.26 -8.12 -8.46
CA ASP A 89 -5.69 -8.27 -8.13
C ASP A 89 -6.40 -6.93 -7.95
N GLU A 90 -5.78 -5.95 -7.27
CA GLU A 90 -6.34 -4.59 -7.13
C GLU A 90 -6.66 -3.93 -8.48
N ILE A 91 -5.75 -4.04 -9.46
CA ILE A 91 -5.97 -3.47 -10.79
C ILE A 91 -7.06 -4.24 -11.55
N LEU A 92 -7.10 -5.56 -11.42
CA LEU A 92 -8.12 -6.38 -12.06
C LEU A 92 -9.52 -6.11 -11.50
N VAL A 93 -9.65 -5.98 -10.18
CA VAL A 93 -10.91 -5.62 -9.51
C VAL A 93 -11.36 -4.21 -9.91
N ASN A 94 -10.45 -3.24 -9.98
CA ASN A 94 -10.78 -1.90 -10.48
C ASN A 94 -11.34 -1.92 -11.91
N ALA A 95 -10.77 -2.76 -12.79
CA ALA A 95 -11.28 -2.94 -14.15
C ALA A 95 -12.66 -3.62 -14.16
N ALA A 96 -12.88 -4.61 -13.29
CA ALA A 96 -14.17 -5.29 -13.15
C ALA A 96 -15.27 -4.35 -12.58
N ASP A 97 -14.93 -3.52 -11.60
CA ASP A 97 -15.84 -2.55 -10.99
C ASP A 97 -16.36 -1.52 -11.99
N ASN A 98 -15.58 -1.23 -13.05
CA ASN A 98 -16.06 -0.37 -14.13
C ASN A 98 -17.32 -0.93 -14.81
N LYS A 99 -17.57 -2.25 -14.81
CA LYS A 99 -18.83 -2.82 -15.32
C LYS A 99 -20.05 -2.35 -14.52
N GLN A 100 -19.90 -2.17 -13.22
CA GLN A 100 -20.98 -1.69 -12.35
C GLN A 100 -21.25 -0.20 -12.60
N ARG A 101 -20.19 0.58 -12.87
CA ARG A 101 -20.27 2.00 -13.20
C ARG A 101 -20.84 2.25 -14.59
N ASP A 102 -20.33 1.53 -15.58
CA ASP A 102 -20.76 1.57 -16.97
C ASP A 102 -21.24 0.18 -17.43
N PRO A 103 -22.57 -0.05 -17.43
CA PRO A 103 -23.16 -1.30 -17.91
C PRO A 103 -22.84 -1.63 -19.38
N LYS A 104 -22.32 -0.69 -20.18
CA LYS A 104 -21.93 -0.95 -21.58
C LYS A 104 -20.56 -1.61 -21.72
N MET A 105 -19.72 -1.55 -20.68
CA MET A 105 -18.43 -2.25 -20.68
C MET A 105 -18.65 -3.75 -20.96
N ASP A 106 -17.91 -4.34 -21.88
CA ASP A 106 -18.07 -5.75 -22.25
C ASP A 106 -16.75 -6.52 -22.36
N SER A 107 -15.62 -5.83 -22.21
CA SER A 107 -14.30 -6.41 -22.42
C SER A 107 -13.32 -5.99 -21.34
N VAL A 108 -12.63 -7.00 -20.78
CA VAL A 108 -11.40 -6.84 -20.01
C VAL A 108 -10.32 -7.66 -20.69
N LYS A 109 -9.16 -7.06 -20.94
CA LYS A 109 -7.99 -7.72 -21.53
C LYS A 109 -6.81 -7.61 -20.57
N VAL A 110 -6.24 -8.75 -20.22
CA VAL A 110 -5.02 -8.84 -19.43
C VAL A 110 -3.89 -9.32 -20.33
N THR A 111 -2.77 -8.60 -20.33
CA THR A 111 -1.55 -8.98 -21.04
C THR A 111 -0.42 -9.08 -20.03
N ILE A 112 0.23 -10.24 -19.97
CA ILE A 112 1.38 -10.50 -19.09
C ILE A 112 2.56 -10.80 -19.99
N ASP A 113 3.53 -9.89 -19.98
CA ASP A 113 4.81 -10.06 -20.67
C ASP A 113 5.90 -10.28 -19.62
N VAL A 114 6.35 -11.53 -19.54
CA VAL A 114 7.37 -11.96 -18.58
C VAL A 114 8.76 -11.44 -18.96
N GLU A 115 9.04 -11.28 -20.25
CA GLU A 115 10.35 -10.84 -20.73
C GLU A 115 10.58 -9.35 -20.42
N SER A 116 9.54 -8.52 -20.59
CA SER A 116 9.59 -7.10 -20.23
C SER A 116 9.21 -6.80 -18.77
N ASN A 117 8.83 -7.83 -17.99
CA ASN A 117 8.31 -7.71 -16.62
C ASN A 117 7.13 -6.70 -16.54
N SER A 118 6.21 -6.81 -17.49
CA SER A 118 5.08 -5.89 -17.67
C SER A 118 3.74 -6.62 -17.58
N ILE A 119 2.82 -6.05 -16.82
CA ILE A 119 1.42 -6.49 -16.75
C ILE A 119 0.54 -5.31 -17.14
N SER A 120 -0.32 -5.50 -18.13
CA SER A 120 -1.27 -4.50 -18.60
C SER A 120 -2.69 -5.04 -18.47
N VAL A 121 -3.55 -4.27 -17.80
CA VAL A 121 -4.97 -4.54 -17.68
C VAL A 121 -5.72 -3.42 -18.38
N TYR A 122 -6.56 -3.80 -19.34
CA TYR A 122 -7.37 -2.88 -20.13
C TYR A 122 -8.85 -3.25 -19.94
N ASN A 123 -9.70 -2.24 -19.79
CA ASN A 123 -11.14 -2.36 -19.93
C ASN A 123 -11.65 -1.28 -20.88
N ASN A 124 -12.73 -1.59 -21.61
CA ASN A 124 -13.48 -0.56 -22.33
C ASN A 124 -14.53 0.08 -21.42
N GLY A 125 -15.44 0.87 -22.02
CA GLY A 125 -16.44 1.67 -21.29
C GLY A 125 -15.91 3.02 -20.86
N ASP A 126 -16.61 3.65 -19.93
CA ASP A 126 -16.27 4.98 -19.43
C ASP A 126 -14.91 5.01 -18.72
N GLY A 127 -14.02 5.87 -19.22
CA GLY A 127 -12.69 6.12 -18.64
C GLY A 127 -12.71 7.09 -17.46
N VAL A 128 -11.54 7.39 -16.91
CA VAL A 128 -11.38 8.48 -15.93
C VAL A 128 -11.64 9.82 -16.63
N PRO A 129 -12.48 10.71 -16.05
CA PRO A 129 -12.72 12.04 -16.61
C PRO A 129 -11.43 12.82 -16.81
N VAL A 130 -11.30 13.50 -17.95
CA VAL A 130 -10.12 14.28 -18.31
C VAL A 130 -10.35 15.74 -17.92
N GLU A 131 -10.30 16.02 -16.62
CA GLU A 131 -10.64 17.33 -16.04
C GLU A 131 -9.77 17.67 -14.83
N ILE A 132 -9.66 18.95 -14.46
CA ILE A 132 -8.94 19.37 -13.25
C ILE A 132 -9.85 19.22 -12.04
N HIS A 133 -9.39 18.48 -11.03
CA HIS A 133 -10.08 18.36 -9.75
C HIS A 133 -10.05 19.71 -9.02
N GLN A 134 -11.21 20.35 -8.86
CA GLN A 134 -11.30 21.76 -8.44
C GLN A 134 -10.71 22.04 -7.04
N GLU A 135 -10.88 21.12 -6.09
CA GLU A 135 -10.37 21.27 -4.72
C GLU A 135 -8.88 20.93 -4.60
N GLU A 136 -8.41 19.99 -5.41
CA GLU A 136 -7.09 19.36 -5.24
C GLU A 136 -6.05 19.86 -6.26
N GLY A 137 -6.51 20.54 -7.31
CA GLY A 137 -5.67 21.20 -8.31
C GLY A 137 -4.91 20.28 -9.28
N PHE A 138 -5.10 18.96 -9.20
CA PHE A 138 -4.49 18.00 -10.14
C PHE A 138 -5.42 17.62 -11.30
N MET A 139 -4.82 17.21 -12.41
CA MET A 139 -5.52 16.74 -13.61
C MET A 139 -5.90 15.26 -13.45
N CYS A 140 -7.18 14.94 -13.51
CA CYS A 140 -7.67 13.58 -13.67
C CYS A 140 -7.42 13.13 -15.12
N ARG A 141 -6.83 11.96 -15.32
CA ARG A 141 -6.64 11.31 -16.62
C ARG A 141 -6.33 9.82 -16.44
N ASN A 142 -6.60 9.03 -17.48
CA ASN A 142 -6.13 7.63 -17.59
C ASN A 142 -4.61 7.54 -17.70
#